data_AF-A0A2H0RZB4-F1
#
_entry.id   AF-A0A2H0RZB4-F1
#
_cell.length_a   1.000
_cell.length_b   1.000
_cell.length_c   1.000
_cell.angle_alpha   90.00
_cell.angle_beta   90.00
_cell.angle_gamma   90.00
#
_symmetry.space_group_name_H-M   'P 1'
#
loop_
_entity.id
_entity.type
_entity.pdbx_description
1 polymer ?
#
loop_
_entity_poly.entity_id
_entity_poly.type
_entity_poly.pdbx_seq_one_letter_code
_entity_poly.pdbx_strand_id
1 'polypeptide(L)'
;MRFLLKILTFGLLPFLTLVIGVNVGVRFSQELLYGTPSLEQQFGTGAVVTNPEEEVDLAIMWEVWNLLLKRYISPEELKTTPMVYGAITGLVEAIGDPHTLFMTPQQNKEFRDALQGELQGIGAELMVQGGKITVVAPLKGSPAERASLLPNDIIVAVDGESVEGLSLYETVHRIRG
;
A
#
# COMPACT_ATOMS: atom_id res chain seq x y z
N MET A 1 -60.42 -28.46 1.69
CA MET A 1 -58.98 -28.49 1.37
C MET A 1 -58.50 -27.48 0.31
N ARG A 2 -59.28 -27.16 -0.74
CA ARG A 2 -58.84 -26.24 -1.83
C ARG A 2 -58.76 -24.74 -1.48
N PHE A 3 -59.40 -24.28 -0.40
CA PHE A 3 -59.41 -22.87 0.00
C PHE A 3 -58.17 -22.49 0.83
N LEU A 4 -57.75 -23.35 1.76
CA LEU A 4 -56.52 -23.17 2.56
C LEU A 4 -55.25 -23.12 1.68
N LEU A 5 -55.21 -23.95 0.63
CA LEU A 5 -54.08 -24.03 -0.28
C LEU A 5 -53.88 -22.75 -1.10
N LYS A 6 -54.96 -22.00 -1.38
CA LYS A 6 -54.92 -20.73 -2.14
C LYS A 6 -54.42 -19.56 -1.29
N ILE A 7 -54.75 -19.53 0.01
CA ILE A 7 -54.25 -18.50 0.93
C ILE A 7 -52.73 -18.68 1.16
N LEU A 8 -52.27 -19.93 1.23
CA LEU A 8 -50.85 -20.24 1.38
C LEU A 8 -50.02 -19.80 0.16
N THR A 9 -50.53 -20.02 -1.06
CA THR A 9 -49.82 -19.66 -2.29
C THR A 9 -49.93 -18.19 -2.68
N PHE A 10 -51.07 -17.52 -2.44
CA PHE A 10 -51.25 -16.11 -2.81
C PHE A 10 -50.84 -15.11 -1.74
N GLY A 11 -50.76 -15.51 -0.46
CA GLY A 11 -50.37 -14.60 0.62
C GLY A 11 -48.98 -14.89 1.19
N LEU A 12 -48.71 -16.14 1.54
CA LEU A 12 -47.55 -16.49 2.35
C LEU A 12 -46.27 -16.67 1.52
N LEU A 13 -46.38 -17.27 0.33
CA LEU A 13 -45.26 -17.46 -0.59
C LEU A 13 -44.63 -16.15 -1.09
N PRO A 14 -45.39 -15.15 -1.62
CA PRO A 14 -44.80 -13.89 -2.06
C PRO A 14 -44.24 -13.04 -0.91
N PHE A 15 -44.82 -13.17 0.29
CA PHE A 15 -44.29 -12.49 1.48
C PHE A 15 -42.95 -13.12 1.90
N LEU A 16 -42.84 -14.45 1.85
CA LEU A 16 -41.59 -15.15 2.17
C LEU A 16 -40.47 -14.79 1.17
N THR A 17 -40.77 -14.74 -0.12
CA THR A 17 -39.78 -14.36 -1.15
C THR A 17 -39.37 -12.89 -1.03
N LEU A 18 -40.28 -11.99 -0.65
CA LEU A 18 -39.95 -10.60 -0.36
C LEU A 18 -39.02 -10.49 0.85
N VAL A 19 -39.33 -11.18 1.96
CA VAL A 19 -38.51 -11.13 3.18
C VAL A 19 -37.12 -11.73 2.93
N ILE A 20 -37.04 -12.85 2.20
CA ILE A 20 -35.75 -13.46 1.80
C ILE A 20 -35.00 -12.51 0.86
N GLY A 21 -35.66 -11.94 -0.15
CA GLY A 21 -35.06 -11.03 -1.11
C GLY A 21 -34.50 -9.76 -0.47
N VAL A 22 -35.21 -9.18 0.50
CA VAL A 22 -34.73 -8.01 1.25
C VAL A 22 -33.56 -8.39 2.15
N ASN A 23 -33.61 -9.52 2.87
CA ASN A 23 -32.50 -9.94 3.73
C ASN A 23 -31.24 -10.28 2.93
N VAL A 24 -31.38 -10.97 1.79
CA VAL A 24 -30.26 -11.30 0.89
C VAL A 24 -29.74 -10.03 0.22
N GLY A 25 -30.63 -9.14 -0.23
CA GLY A 25 -30.26 -7.87 -0.86
C GLY A 25 -29.51 -6.93 0.09
N VAL A 26 -29.93 -6.84 1.36
CA VAL A 26 -29.24 -6.03 2.39
C VAL A 26 -27.88 -6.63 2.76
N ARG A 27 -27.77 -7.97 2.85
CA ARG A 27 -26.47 -8.61 3.11
C ARG A 27 -25.50 -8.45 1.94
N PHE A 28 -25.98 -8.63 0.71
CA PHE A 28 -25.18 -8.48 -0.50
C PHE A 28 -24.77 -7.02 -0.73
N SER A 29 -25.64 -6.05 -0.43
CA SER A 29 -25.29 -4.63 -0.51
C SER A 29 -24.29 -4.24 0.58
N GLN A 30 -24.39 -4.81 1.79
CA GLN A 30 -23.36 -4.62 2.82
C GLN A 30 -22.01 -5.22 2.42
N GLU A 31 -21.97 -6.42 1.85
CA GLU A 31 -20.73 -7.01 1.31
C GLU A 31 -20.11 -6.16 0.20
N LEU A 32 -20.92 -5.56 -0.68
CA LEU A 32 -20.44 -4.69 -1.76
C LEU A 32 -19.99 -3.31 -1.28
N LEU A 33 -20.64 -2.75 -0.25
CA LEU A 33 -20.36 -1.41 0.26
C LEU A 33 -19.26 -1.38 1.35
N TYR A 34 -19.10 -2.48 2.10
CA TYR A 34 -18.15 -2.59 3.23
C TYR A 34 -17.13 -3.72 3.08
N GLY A 35 -17.16 -4.48 1.98
CA GLY A 35 -16.13 -5.46 1.64
C GLY A 35 -14.83 -4.77 1.22
N THR A 36 -14.18 -4.08 2.15
CA THR A 36 -12.76 -3.75 1.99
C THR A 36 -11.99 -5.06 2.14
N PRO A 37 -11.18 -5.49 1.16
CA PRO A 37 -10.19 -6.53 1.44
C PRO A 37 -9.32 -5.98 2.56
N SER A 38 -9.39 -6.61 3.74
CA SER A 38 -8.58 -6.18 4.86
C SER A 38 -7.11 -6.37 4.47
N LEU A 39 -6.29 -5.33 4.69
CA LEU A 39 -4.84 -5.39 4.50
C LEU A 39 -4.18 -6.46 5.41
N GLU A 40 -4.95 -6.97 6.36
CA GLU A 40 -4.59 -7.91 7.41
C GLU A 40 -4.10 -9.28 6.90
N GLN A 41 -4.48 -9.71 5.70
CA GLN A 41 -4.45 -11.14 5.40
C GLN A 41 -3.16 -11.70 4.76
N GLN A 42 -2.06 -10.94 4.62
CA GLN A 42 -0.89 -11.48 3.91
C GLN A 42 0.50 -11.34 4.56
N PHE A 43 0.74 -10.48 5.56
CA PHE A 43 2.09 -10.31 6.10
C PHE A 43 2.09 -9.94 7.60
N GLY A 44 2.95 -10.58 8.41
CA GLY A 44 3.19 -10.23 9.82
C GLY A 44 2.93 -11.35 10.84
N THR A 45 3.22 -11.08 12.12
CA THR A 45 3.04 -12.04 13.24
C THR A 45 1.57 -12.23 13.65
N GLY A 46 0.65 -11.39 13.14
CA GLY A 46 -0.77 -11.41 13.51
C GLY A 46 -1.05 -11.01 14.97
N ALA A 47 -0.04 -10.54 15.70
CA ALA A 47 -0.21 -10.09 17.08
C ALA A 47 -0.73 -8.65 17.10
N VAL A 48 -1.98 -8.46 17.51
CA VAL A 48 -2.52 -7.13 17.85
C VAL A 48 -2.02 -6.78 19.25
N VAL A 49 -1.02 -5.91 19.33
CA VAL A 49 -0.38 -5.53 20.61
C VAL A 49 -1.16 -4.40 21.31
N THR A 50 -1.86 -3.55 20.54
CA THR A 50 -2.68 -2.42 21.03
C THR A 50 -3.84 -2.13 20.05
N ASN A 51 -4.88 -1.41 20.49
CA ASN A 51 -5.92 -0.86 19.61
C ASN A 51 -5.56 0.61 19.28
N PRO A 52 -5.02 0.91 18.08
CA PRO A 52 -4.57 2.26 17.75
C PRO A 52 -5.70 3.29 17.80
N GLU A 53 -6.95 2.87 17.55
CA GLU A 53 -8.12 3.76 17.56
C GLU A 53 -8.47 4.29 18.95
N GLU A 54 -8.06 3.58 20.02
CA GLU A 54 -8.29 3.98 21.41
C GLU A 54 -7.11 4.77 22.01
N GLU A 55 -5.90 4.58 21.48
CA GLU A 55 -4.66 5.12 22.07
C GLU A 55 -4.10 6.33 21.33
N VAL A 56 -4.38 6.46 20.02
CA VAL A 56 -3.77 7.50 19.17
C VAL A 56 -4.72 8.67 18.98
N ASP A 57 -4.33 9.85 19.49
CA ASP A 57 -5.02 11.10 19.21
C ASP A 57 -4.59 11.68 17.85
N LEU A 58 -5.43 11.48 16.84
CA LEU A 58 -5.23 12.04 15.49
C LEU A 58 -5.75 13.48 15.36
N ALA A 59 -6.28 14.11 16.42
CA ALA A 59 -6.80 15.49 16.35
C ALA A 59 -5.72 16.47 15.90
N ILE A 60 -4.48 16.30 16.37
CA ILE A 60 -3.36 17.15 15.98
C ILE A 60 -3.02 17.03 14.49
N MET A 61 -3.16 15.84 13.90
CA MET A 61 -2.97 15.63 12.47
C MET A 61 -4.02 16.43 11.67
N TRP A 62 -5.28 16.41 12.10
CA TRP A 62 -6.35 17.18 11.47
C TRP A 62 -6.19 18.69 11.63
N GLU A 63 -5.67 19.15 12.77
CA GLU A 63 -5.36 20.56 12.97
C GLU A 63 -4.30 21.04 11.98
N VAL A 64 -3.18 20.31 11.86
CA VAL A 64 -2.12 20.61 10.88
C VAL A 64 -2.66 20.56 9.45
N TRP A 65 -3.47 19.56 9.12
CA TRP A 65 -4.09 19.45 7.80
C TRP A 65 -4.94 20.69 7.47
N ASN A 66 -5.77 21.12 8.40
CA ASN A 66 -6.62 22.30 8.25
C ASN A 66 -5.79 23.60 8.16
N LEU A 67 -4.68 23.69 8.88
CA LEU A 67 -3.76 24.82 8.78
C LEU A 67 -3.13 24.89 7.39
N LEU A 68 -2.70 23.77 6.82
CA LEU A 68 -2.19 23.71 5.44
C LEU A 68 -3.24 24.21 4.45
N LEU A 69 -4.47 23.71 4.52
CA LEU A 69 -5.55 24.14 3.62
C LEU A 69 -5.89 25.65 3.74
N LYS A 70 -5.70 26.25 4.93
CA LYS A 70 -6.05 27.65 5.18
C LYS A 70 -4.90 28.64 4.95
N ARG A 71 -3.65 28.20 5.12
CA ARG A 71 -2.48 29.07 5.27
C ARG A 71 -1.34 28.76 4.30
N TYR A 72 -1.38 27.62 3.59
CA TYR A 72 -0.41 27.34 2.54
C TYR A 72 -0.54 28.39 1.42
N ILE A 73 0.58 28.71 0.77
CA ILE A 73 0.66 29.81 -0.20
C ILE A 73 -0.19 29.56 -1.45
N SER A 74 -0.30 28.29 -1.87
CA SER A 74 -1.06 27.82 -3.04
C SER A 74 -1.97 26.64 -2.64
N PRO A 75 -3.04 26.86 -1.86
CA PRO A 75 -3.87 25.79 -1.32
C PRO A 75 -4.54 24.92 -2.40
N GLU A 76 -4.73 25.45 -3.61
CA GLU A 76 -5.24 24.73 -4.78
C GLU A 76 -4.29 23.64 -5.31
N GLU A 77 -3.00 23.72 -4.98
CA GLU A 77 -2.02 22.69 -5.34
C GLU A 77 -2.06 21.49 -4.36
N LEU A 78 -2.72 21.65 -3.20
CA LEU A 78 -2.82 20.59 -2.19
C LEU A 78 -3.78 19.50 -2.66
N LYS A 79 -3.22 18.30 -2.87
CA LYS A 79 -3.97 17.11 -3.25
C LYS A 79 -4.07 16.17 -2.06
N THR A 80 -5.30 15.89 -1.63
CA THR A 80 -5.57 15.08 -0.43
C THR A 80 -4.96 13.69 -0.50
N THR A 81 -5.07 13.01 -1.65
CA THR A 81 -4.54 11.65 -1.82
C THR A 81 -3.01 11.56 -1.62
N PRO A 82 -2.17 12.37 -2.31
CA PRO A 82 -0.74 12.46 -2.01
C PRO A 82 -0.41 12.79 -0.56
N MET A 83 -1.17 13.69 0.08
CA MET A 83 -0.96 14.04 1.49
C MET A 83 -1.22 12.85 2.42
N VAL A 84 -2.28 12.07 2.17
CA VAL A 84 -2.55 10.83 2.92
C VAL A 84 -1.43 9.83 2.72
N TYR A 85 -0.99 9.60 1.48
CA TYR A 85 0.09 8.67 1.20
C TYR A 85 1.40 9.08 1.87
N GLY A 86 1.76 10.36 1.84
CA GLY A 86 2.93 10.87 2.57
C GLY A 86 2.84 10.65 4.07
N ALA A 87 1.66 10.87 4.68
CA ALA A 87 1.45 10.61 6.10
C ALA A 87 1.61 9.12 6.46
N ILE A 88 1.10 8.22 5.62
CA ILE A 88 1.26 6.76 5.80
C ILE A 88 2.72 6.35 5.61
N THR A 89 3.42 6.89 4.61
CA THR A 89 4.86 6.65 4.42
C THR A 89 5.64 7.05 5.67
N GLY A 90 5.42 8.25 6.21
CA GLY A 90 6.09 8.71 7.43
C GLY A 90 5.75 7.85 8.66
N LEU A 91 4.52 7.36 8.76
CA LEU A 91 4.12 6.42 9.82
C LEU A 91 4.91 5.10 9.74
N VAL A 92 5.10 4.56 8.53
CA VAL A 92 5.86 3.33 8.32
C VAL A 92 7.36 3.55 8.59
N GLU A 93 7.92 4.66 8.11
CA GLU A 93 9.32 5.03 8.35
C GLU A 93 9.65 5.19 9.84
N ALA A 94 8.69 5.66 10.64
CA ALA A 94 8.86 5.84 12.09
C ALA A 94 9.16 4.54 12.85
N ILE A 95 8.89 3.36 12.26
CA ILE A 95 9.23 2.06 12.82
C ILE A 95 10.75 1.82 12.78
N GLY A 96 11.47 2.48 11.87
CA GLY A 96 12.92 2.38 11.73
C GLY A 96 13.41 1.07 11.11
N ASP A 97 12.52 0.27 10.52
CA ASP A 97 12.90 -0.94 9.79
C ASP A 97 13.16 -0.60 8.31
N PRO A 98 14.41 -0.70 7.81
CA PRO A 98 14.75 -0.37 6.42
C PRO A 98 14.13 -1.31 5.39
N HIS A 99 13.56 -2.44 5.82
CA HIS A 99 12.91 -3.41 4.95
C HIS A 99 11.38 -3.28 4.91
N THR A 100 10.80 -2.43 5.75
CA THR A 100 9.37 -2.16 5.76
C THR A 100 9.10 -0.84 5.04
N LEU A 101 8.25 -0.87 4.01
CA LEU A 101 7.83 0.34 3.29
C LEU A 101 6.37 0.30 2.89
N PHE A 102 5.79 1.49 2.76
CA PHE A 102 4.48 1.69 2.13
C PHE A 102 4.63 1.91 0.63
N MET A 103 3.82 1.23 -0.18
CA MET A 103 3.71 1.44 -1.62
C MET A 103 2.33 1.99 -1.97
N THR A 104 2.29 3.11 -2.69
CA THR A 104 1.04 3.62 -3.28
C THR A 104 0.47 2.61 -4.29
N PRO A 105 -0.83 2.71 -4.67
CA PRO A 105 -1.41 1.78 -5.65
C PRO A 105 -0.66 1.71 -6.98
N GLN A 106 -0.14 2.85 -7.44
CA GLN A 106 0.66 2.95 -8.67
C GLN A 106 2.01 2.24 -8.50
N GLN A 107 2.77 2.55 -7.45
CA GLN A 107 4.06 1.88 -7.15
C GLN A 107 3.89 0.38 -6.97
N ASN A 108 2.84 -0.05 -6.27
CA ASN A 108 2.54 -1.47 -6.08
C ASN A 108 2.19 -2.14 -7.42
N LYS A 109 1.44 -1.46 -8.31
CA LYS A 109 1.18 -1.97 -9.66
C LYS A 109 2.48 -2.13 -10.45
N GLU A 110 3.32 -1.10 -10.50
CA GLU A 110 4.62 -1.13 -11.18
C GLU A 110 5.53 -2.22 -10.61
N PHE A 111 5.54 -2.39 -9.29
CA PHE A 111 6.28 -3.45 -8.62
C PHE A 111 5.80 -4.84 -9.04
N ARG A 112 4.48 -5.09 -9.05
CA ARG A 112 3.91 -6.36 -9.51
C ARG A 112 4.19 -6.62 -10.99
N ASP A 113 4.05 -5.60 -11.83
CA ASP A 113 4.34 -5.71 -13.26
C ASP A 113 5.82 -6.04 -13.47
N ALA A 114 6.72 -5.43 -12.69
CA ALA A 114 8.16 -5.70 -12.72
C ALA A 114 8.56 -7.07 -12.16
N LEU A 115 7.72 -7.73 -11.37
CA LEU A 115 7.90 -9.13 -10.94
C LEU A 115 7.40 -10.13 -11.99
N GLN A 116 6.41 -9.75 -12.80
CA GLN A 116 5.85 -10.59 -13.86
C GLN A 116 6.66 -10.52 -15.16
N GLY A 117 7.40 -9.41 -15.38
CA GLY A 117 8.31 -9.25 -16.49
C GLY A 117 9.64 -9.98 -16.33
N GLU A 118 10.52 -9.85 -17.31
CA GLU A 118 11.91 -10.26 -17.15
C GLU A 118 12.60 -9.36 -16.10
N LEU A 119 13.45 -9.97 -15.26
CA LEU A 119 14.30 -9.25 -14.30
C LEU A 119 15.29 -8.36 -15.08
N GLN A 120 14.87 -7.14 -15.40
CA GLN A 120 15.70 -6.08 -15.96
C GLN A 120 16.43 -5.30 -14.86
N GLY A 121 17.67 -4.89 -15.12
CA GLY A 121 18.54 -4.14 -14.21
C GLY A 121 20.02 -4.48 -14.43
N ILE A 122 20.89 -3.99 -13.54
CA ILE A 122 22.35 -4.23 -13.62
C ILE A 122 22.80 -5.57 -13.02
N GLY A 123 21.90 -6.28 -12.31
CA GLY A 123 22.20 -7.54 -11.61
C GLY A 123 23.14 -7.36 -10.42
N ALA A 124 22.73 -6.52 -9.46
CA ALA A 124 23.39 -6.33 -8.18
C ALA A 124 22.37 -6.42 -7.04
N GLU A 125 22.77 -7.01 -5.92
CA GLU A 125 22.02 -6.99 -4.67
C GLU A 125 22.41 -5.74 -3.88
N LEU A 126 21.41 -5.01 -3.39
CA LEU A 126 21.58 -3.73 -2.70
C LEU A 126 20.91 -3.80 -1.32
N MET A 127 21.45 -3.06 -0.37
CA MET A 127 20.89 -2.88 0.97
C MET A 127 21.01 -1.43 1.42
N VAL A 128 20.28 -1.07 2.48
CA VAL A 128 20.51 0.19 3.20
C VAL A 128 21.47 -0.08 4.36
N GLN A 129 22.60 0.61 4.37
CA GLN A 129 23.58 0.54 5.46
C GLN A 129 23.97 1.96 5.89
N GLY A 130 23.70 2.32 7.15
CA GLY A 130 23.99 3.66 7.68
C GLY A 130 23.28 4.78 6.91
N GLY A 131 22.07 4.53 6.42
CA GLY A 131 21.29 5.47 5.60
C GLY A 131 21.75 5.60 4.15
N LYS A 132 22.68 4.75 3.69
CA LYS A 132 23.21 4.78 2.33
C LYS A 132 22.88 3.49 1.58
N ILE A 133 22.55 3.63 0.29
CA ILE A 133 22.35 2.48 -0.59
C ILE A 133 23.71 1.87 -0.90
N THR A 134 23.89 0.62 -0.49
CA THR A 134 25.18 -0.08 -0.50
C THR A 134 25.05 -1.39 -1.25
N VAL A 135 26.03 -1.71 -2.09
CA VAL A 135 26.12 -2.98 -2.81
C VAL A 135 26.45 -4.10 -1.83
N VAL A 136 25.57 -5.10 -1.74
CA VAL A 136 25.84 -6.34 -1.01
C VAL A 136 26.77 -7.21 -1.87
N ALA A 137 26.34 -7.52 -3.09
CA ALA A 137 27.14 -8.27 -4.05
C ALA A 137 26.62 -8.08 -5.49
N PRO A 138 27.52 -8.03 -6.50
CA PRO A 138 27.10 -8.23 -7.89
C PRO A 138 26.73 -9.70 -8.15
N LEU A 139 25.74 -9.93 -9.01
CA LEU A 139 25.41 -11.28 -9.46
C LEU A 139 26.46 -11.79 -10.47
N LYS A 140 26.79 -13.07 -10.41
CA LYS A 140 27.75 -13.69 -11.32
C LYS A 140 27.32 -13.55 -12.78
N GLY A 141 28.21 -13.06 -13.63
CA GLY A 141 27.97 -12.82 -15.06
C GLY A 141 27.08 -11.61 -15.35
N SER A 142 26.76 -10.76 -14.36
CA SER A 142 25.92 -9.58 -14.56
C SER A 142 26.69 -8.39 -15.15
N PRO A 143 25.98 -7.38 -15.68
CA PRO A 143 26.57 -6.08 -16.01
C PRO A 143 27.32 -5.45 -14.82
N ALA A 144 26.78 -5.55 -13.61
CA ALA A 144 27.42 -5.02 -12.39
C ALA A 144 28.76 -5.70 -12.10
N GLU A 145 28.86 -7.02 -12.23
CA GLU A 145 30.14 -7.75 -12.06
C GLU A 145 31.16 -7.32 -13.13
N ARG A 146 30.73 -7.23 -14.41
CA ARG A 146 31.61 -6.77 -15.50
C ARG A 146 32.07 -5.32 -15.34
N ALA A 147 31.23 -4.48 -14.74
CA ALA A 147 31.55 -3.11 -14.37
C ALA A 147 32.45 -3.03 -13.12
N SER A 148 32.85 -4.17 -12.54
CA SER A 148 33.70 -4.26 -11.35
C SER A 148 33.12 -3.59 -10.11
N LEU A 149 31.79 -3.59 -9.97
CA LEU A 149 31.15 -3.21 -8.70
C LEU A 149 31.54 -4.21 -7.62
N LEU A 150 31.88 -3.72 -6.43
CA LEU A 150 32.34 -4.52 -5.32
C LEU A 150 31.36 -4.47 -4.13
N PRO A 151 31.36 -5.50 -3.26
CA PRO A 151 30.70 -5.42 -1.97
C PRO A 151 31.14 -4.18 -1.18
N ASN A 152 30.18 -3.51 -0.55
CA ASN A 152 30.32 -2.26 0.20
C ASN A 152 30.51 -0.99 -0.65
N ASP A 153 30.42 -1.06 -1.97
CA ASP A 153 30.32 0.14 -2.79
C ASP A 153 29.03 0.91 -2.46
N ILE A 154 29.13 2.22 -2.36
CA ILE A 154 27.99 3.09 -2.08
C ILE A 154 27.48 3.68 -3.39
N ILE A 155 26.19 3.47 -3.67
CA ILE A 155 25.51 4.12 -4.78
C ILE A 155 25.26 5.57 -4.37
N VAL A 156 25.92 6.52 -5.04
CA VAL A 156 25.76 7.97 -4.78
C VAL A 156 24.83 8.64 -5.78
N ALA A 157 24.72 8.11 -6.99
CA ALA A 157 23.88 8.64 -8.05
C ALA A 157 23.48 7.54 -9.05
N VAL A 158 22.33 7.72 -9.70
CA VAL A 158 21.86 6.92 -10.85
C VAL A 158 21.55 7.90 -11.98
N ASP A 159 22.09 7.65 -13.17
CA ASP A 159 22.00 8.55 -14.34
C ASP A 159 22.42 10.00 -14.07
N GLY A 160 23.37 10.19 -13.13
CA GLY A 160 23.88 11.49 -12.72
C GLY A 160 23.02 12.23 -11.69
N GLU A 161 21.87 11.68 -11.30
CA GLU A 161 21.03 12.22 -10.23
C GLU A 161 21.36 11.56 -8.89
N SER A 162 21.47 12.39 -7.83
CA SER A 162 21.72 11.90 -6.47
C SER A 162 20.64 10.93 -6.00
N VAL A 163 21.05 9.88 -5.31
CA VAL A 163 20.13 8.95 -4.62
C VAL A 163 19.99 9.24 -3.13
N GLU A 164 20.60 10.33 -2.65
CA GLU A 164 20.49 10.73 -1.25
C GLU A 164 19.03 11.08 -0.89
N GLY A 165 18.56 10.53 0.24
CA GLY A 165 17.18 10.68 0.70
C GLY A 165 16.16 9.80 -0.03
N LEU A 166 16.57 9.03 -1.05
CA LEU A 166 15.68 8.05 -1.67
C LEU A 166 15.62 6.76 -0.85
N SER A 167 14.46 6.13 -0.85
CA SER A 167 14.31 4.76 -0.36
C SER A 167 15.06 3.76 -1.25
N LEU A 168 15.34 2.57 -0.70
CA LEU A 168 15.90 1.46 -1.48
C LEU A 168 15.03 1.13 -2.70
N TYR A 169 13.71 1.14 -2.52
CA TYR A 169 12.76 0.88 -3.59
C TYR A 169 12.86 1.91 -4.72
N GLU A 170 12.88 3.21 -4.41
CA GLU A 170 13.00 4.26 -5.42
C GLU A 170 14.34 4.19 -6.16
N THR A 171 15.43 3.90 -5.45
CA THR A 171 16.74 3.72 -6.06
C THR A 171 16.76 2.53 -7.00
N VAL A 172 16.20 1.40 -6.58
CA VAL A 172 16.07 0.20 -7.43
C VAL A 172 15.19 0.50 -8.65
N HIS A 173 14.09 1.22 -8.48
CA HIS A 173 13.22 1.61 -9.60
C HIS A 173 13.99 2.39 -10.66
N ARG A 174 14.81 3.38 -10.26
CA ARG A 174 15.68 4.13 -11.19
C ARG A 174 16.68 3.25 -11.94
N ILE A 175 17.29 2.27 -11.25
CA ILE A 175 18.30 1.36 -11.86
C ILE A 175 17.69 0.43 -12.91
N ARG A 176 16.41 0.08 -12.76
CA ARG A 176 15.73 -0.86 -13.68
C ARG A 176 15.27 -0.20 -14.98
N GLY A 177 15.12 1.13 -14.99
CA GLY A 177 14.59 1.90 -16.11
C GLY A 177 13.07 1.97 -16.10
#